data_AF-A0A924RAC1-F1
#
_entry.id   AF-A0A924RAC1-F1
#
_cell.length_a   1.000
_cell.length_b   1.000
_cell.length_c   1.000
_cell.angle_alpha   90.00
_cell.angle_beta   90.00
_cell.angle_gamma   90.00
#
_symmetry.space_group_name_H-M   'P 1'
#
loop_
_entity.id
_entity.type
_entity.pdbx_description
1 polymer ?
#
loop_
_entity_poly.entity_id
_entity_poly.type
_entity_poly.pdbx_seq_one_letter_code
_entity_poly.pdbx_strand_id
1 'polypeptide(L)'
;MPAYEIEIILNRQLADCLSIPVFITDTKGNLIFYNEPAEEILGKRFEDTGEMAVDQWATEFKPMDEQGMILSPGELPLVNTLEDALPHHKTFWIESLQGKNQKIAVTSYPIIGRAGKMSGAVAIFWKSVDI
;
A
#
# COMPACT_ATOMS: atom_id res chain seq x y z
N MET A 1 -22.97 -0.78 -5.53
CA MET A 1 -21.52 -0.98 -5.47
C MET A 1 -20.89 0.01 -6.43
N PRO A 2 -19.90 0.81 -6.01
CA PRO A 2 -19.18 1.65 -6.96
C PRO A 2 -18.59 0.74 -8.05
N ALA A 3 -18.82 1.09 -9.31
CA ALA A 3 -18.20 0.36 -10.42
C ALA A 3 -16.74 0.83 -10.51
N TYR A 4 -15.81 -0.01 -10.06
CA TYR A 4 -14.38 0.24 -10.23
C TYR A 4 -13.98 0.18 -11.71
N GLU A 5 -12.97 0.96 -12.08
CA GLU A 5 -12.37 0.86 -13.41
C GLU A 5 -11.77 -0.54 -13.61
N ILE A 6 -11.77 -1.04 -14.85
CA ILE A 6 -11.35 -2.41 -15.16
C ILE A 6 -9.90 -2.67 -14.73
N GLU A 7 -9.06 -1.64 -14.79
CA GLU A 7 -7.67 -1.69 -14.35
C GLU A 7 -7.54 -2.05 -12.86
N ILE A 8 -8.41 -1.52 -12.00
CA ILE A 8 -8.44 -1.85 -10.57
C ILE A 8 -8.87 -3.31 -10.37
N ILE A 9 -9.91 -3.74 -11.09
CA ILE A 9 -10.43 -5.11 -11.01
C ILE A 9 -9.33 -6.11 -11.40
N LEU A 10 -8.60 -5.84 -12.49
CA LEU A 10 -7.51 -6.69 -12.96
C LEU A 10 -6.34 -6.72 -11.96
N ASN A 11 -5.98 -5.57 -11.38
CA ASN A 11 -4.92 -5.54 -10.36
C ASN A 11 -5.32 -6.31 -9.10
N ARG A 12 -6.58 -6.24 -8.68
CA ARG A 12 -7.08 -7.05 -7.56
C ARG A 12 -7.00 -8.55 -7.85
N GLN A 13 -7.48 -8.99 -9.02
CA GLN A 13 -7.37 -10.39 -9.43
C GLN A 13 -5.92 -10.88 -9.51
N LEU A 14 -5.00 -10.02 -9.96
CA LEU A 14 -3.57 -10.33 -9.95
C LEU A 14 -3.04 -10.44 -8.52
N ALA A 15 -3.38 -9.49 -7.65
CA ALA A 15 -2.96 -9.47 -6.25
C ALA A 15 -3.40 -10.72 -5.49
N ASP A 16 -4.58 -11.25 -5.77
CA ASP A 16 -5.08 -12.52 -5.21
C ASP A 16 -4.20 -13.73 -5.61
N CYS A 17 -3.51 -13.66 -6.75
CA CYS A 17 -2.63 -14.73 -7.23
C CYS A 17 -1.17 -14.59 -6.74
N LEU A 18 -0.81 -13.48 -6.10
CA LEU A 18 0.56 -13.16 -5.74
C LEU A 18 0.89 -13.64 -4.33
N SER A 19 2.03 -14.29 -4.17
CA SER A 19 2.60 -14.67 -2.87
C SER A 19 3.34 -13.53 -2.17
N ILE A 20 3.30 -12.32 -2.74
CA ILE A 20 3.89 -11.11 -2.16
C ILE A 20 2.78 -10.20 -1.63
N PRO A 21 3.03 -9.42 -0.56
CA PRO A 21 2.12 -8.39 -0.07
C PRO A 21 1.81 -7.34 -1.13
N VAL A 22 0.52 -7.10 -1.36
CA VAL A 22 0.00 -6.10 -2.31
C VAL A 22 -1.06 -5.25 -1.63
N PHE A 23 -1.01 -3.95 -1.85
CA PHE A 23 -1.95 -2.94 -1.36
C PHE A 23 -2.37 -2.04 -2.52
N ILE A 24 -3.67 -1.88 -2.74
CA ILE A 24 -4.24 -1.19 -3.89
C ILE A 24 -5.09 -0.02 -3.41
N THR A 25 -4.89 1.14 -4.03
CA THR A 25 -5.62 2.37 -3.73
C THR A 25 -6.32 2.97 -4.94
N ASP A 26 -7.33 3.82 -4.69
CA ASP A 26 -7.86 4.74 -5.69
C ASP A 26 -6.92 5.95 -5.90
N THR A 27 -7.30 6.87 -6.79
CA THR A 27 -6.52 8.09 -7.06
C THR A 27 -6.46 9.08 -5.89
N LYS A 28 -7.27 8.89 -4.85
CA LYS A 28 -7.25 9.70 -3.63
C LYS A 28 -6.43 9.06 -2.51
N GLY A 29 -5.88 7.86 -2.74
CA GLY A 29 -5.16 7.08 -1.73
C GLY A 29 -6.04 6.28 -0.79
N ASN A 30 -7.36 6.19 -1.04
CA ASN A 30 -8.24 5.32 -0.28
C ASN A 30 -7.88 3.87 -0.60
N LEU A 31 -7.73 3.06 0.45
CA LEU A 31 -7.52 1.63 0.32
C LEU A 31 -8.76 0.98 -0.32
N ILE A 32 -8.54 0.30 -1.45
CA ILE A 32 -9.53 -0.53 -2.14
C ILE A 32 -9.36 -1.99 -1.73
N PHE A 33 -8.13 -2.48 -1.64
CA PHE A 33 -7.85 -3.89 -1.42
C PHE A 33 -6.41 -4.14 -0.93
N TYR A 34 -6.22 -5.15 -0.09
CA TYR A 34 -4.91 -5.77 0.11
C TYR A 34 -5.07 -7.29 0.26
N ASN A 35 -4.06 -8.05 -0.16
CA ASN A 35 -4.12 -9.51 -0.23
C ASN A 35 -3.69 -10.20 1.08
N GLU A 36 -3.90 -11.52 1.18
CA GLU A 36 -3.55 -12.33 2.37
C GLU A 36 -2.09 -12.15 2.83
N PRO A 37 -1.05 -12.16 1.96
CA PRO A 37 0.32 -11.85 2.39
C PRO A 37 0.49 -10.46 3.03
N ALA A 38 -0.28 -9.46 2.61
CA ALA A 38 -0.28 -8.15 3.27
C ALA A 38 -0.93 -8.22 4.66
N GLU A 39 -1.96 -9.04 4.86
CA GLU A 39 -2.58 -9.26 6.18
C GLU A 39 -1.55 -9.71 7.23
N GLU A 40 -0.59 -10.58 6.85
CA GLU A 40 0.45 -11.08 7.77
C GLU A 40 1.40 -9.98 8.26
N ILE A 41 1.70 -9.01 7.39
CA ILE A 41 2.61 -7.91 7.69
C ILE A 41 1.87 -6.81 8.44
N LEU A 42 0.67 -6.45 7.99
CA LEU A 42 -0.16 -5.39 8.57
C LEU A 42 -0.79 -5.83 9.92
N GLY A 43 -1.06 -7.12 10.08
CA GLY A 43 -1.60 -7.72 11.30
C GLY A 43 -3.13 -7.68 11.40
N LYS A 44 -3.84 -7.40 10.30
CA LYS A 44 -5.31 -7.40 10.20
C LYS A 44 -5.76 -7.97 8.87
N ARG A 45 -6.88 -8.69 8.88
CA ARG A 45 -7.49 -9.21 7.66
C ARG A 45 -8.25 -8.12 6.91
N PHE A 46 -8.20 -8.16 5.59
CA PHE A 46 -8.96 -7.21 4.76
C PHE A 46 -10.47 -7.38 4.98
N GLU A 47 -10.94 -8.59 5.26
CA GLU A 47 -12.36 -8.86 5.57
C GLU A 47 -12.84 -8.12 6.83
N ASP A 48 -11.93 -7.87 7.79
CA ASP A 48 -12.26 -7.17 9.03
C ASP A 48 -12.22 -5.65 8.87
N THR A 49 -11.34 -5.12 8.00
CA THR A 49 -11.17 -3.68 7.79
C THR A 49 -12.03 -3.12 6.68
N GLY A 50 -12.21 -3.89 5.60
CA GLY A 50 -12.77 -3.43 4.34
C GLY A 50 -11.93 -2.35 3.67
N GLU A 51 -12.59 -1.60 2.78
CA GLU A 51 -12.05 -0.38 2.19
C GLU A 51 -11.91 0.72 3.25
N MET A 52 -10.83 1.49 3.20
CA MET A 52 -10.52 2.49 4.23
C MET A 52 -10.05 3.80 3.60
N ALA A 53 -10.42 4.93 4.21
CA ALA A 53 -9.90 6.23 3.80
C ALA A 53 -8.39 6.34 4.09
N VAL A 54 -7.70 7.20 3.32
CA VAL A 54 -6.24 7.38 3.44
C VAL A 54 -5.80 7.76 4.85
N ASP A 55 -6.53 8.68 5.46
CA ASP A 55 -6.37 9.18 6.81
C ASP A 55 -6.60 8.12 7.89
N GLN A 56 -7.45 7.12 7.61
CA GLN A 56 -7.69 6.01 8.53
C GLN A 56 -6.52 5.02 8.52
N TRP A 57 -6.13 4.50 7.35
CA TRP A 57 -5.05 3.52 7.28
C TRP A 57 -3.68 4.14 7.61
N ALA A 58 -3.46 5.42 7.29
CA ALA A 58 -2.24 6.14 7.67
C ALA A 58 -2.09 6.33 9.18
N THR A 59 -3.20 6.31 9.93
CA THR A 59 -3.17 6.36 11.40
C THR A 59 -2.93 4.97 12.00
N GLU A 60 -3.46 3.93 11.36
CA GLU A 60 -3.31 2.54 11.81
C GLU A 60 -1.91 1.99 11.55
N PHE A 61 -1.31 2.35 10.42
CA PHE A 61 0.05 1.96 10.06
C PHE A 61 0.96 3.15 10.22
N LYS A 62 1.80 3.15 11.27
CA LYS A 62 2.73 4.24 11.57
C LYS A 62 4.09 3.96 10.94
N PRO A 63 4.40 4.54 9.77
CA PRO A 63 5.71 4.43 9.17
C PRO A 63 6.71 5.25 10.00
N MET A 64 7.87 4.67 10.28
CA MET A 64 8.95 5.28 11.05
C MET A 64 10.27 5.19 10.28
N ASP A 65 11.13 6.17 10.46
CA ASP A 65 12.51 6.11 10.01
C ASP A 65 13.39 5.23 10.92
N GLU A 66 14.69 5.17 10.64
CA GLU A 66 15.66 4.39 11.43
C GLU A 66 15.86 4.95 12.85
N GLN A 67 15.49 6.21 13.07
CA GLN A 67 15.57 6.91 14.34
C GLN A 67 14.28 6.77 15.17
N GLY A 68 13.27 6.08 14.63
CA GLY A 68 11.95 5.90 15.26
C GLY A 68 11.05 7.13 15.17
N MET A 69 11.37 8.10 14.31
CA MET A 69 10.51 9.25 14.03
C MET A 69 9.48 8.89 12.97
N ILE A 70 8.24 9.34 13.15
CA ILE A 70 7.14 9.09 12.22
C ILE A 70 7.44 9.79 10.89
N LEU A 71 7.39 9.04 9.81
CA LEU A 71 7.53 9.58 8.45
C LEU A 71 6.31 10.42 8.10
N SER A 72 6.54 11.57 7.49
CA SER A 72 5.46 12.41 6.96
C SER A 72 4.82 11.75 5.72
N PRO A 73 3.55 12.05 5.39
CA PRO A 73 2.90 11.44 4.23
C PRO A 73 3.68 11.59 2.91
N GLY A 74 4.26 12.76 2.65
CA GLY A 74 5.08 13.02 1.44
C GLY A 74 6.42 12.27 1.38
N GLU A 75 6.74 11.49 2.42
CA GLU A 75 7.89 10.60 2.42
C GLU A 75 7.54 9.16 2.06
N LEU A 76 6.25 8.85 1.93
CA LEU A 76 5.77 7.52 1.62
C LEU A 76 5.73 7.31 0.11
N PRO A 77 6.31 6.20 -0.40
CA PRO A 77 6.31 5.91 -1.83
C PRO A 77 4.93 6.03 -2.48
N LEU A 78 3.91 5.47 -1.81
CA LEU A 78 2.54 5.44 -2.34
C LEU A 78 1.96 6.85 -2.53
N VAL A 79 2.23 7.78 -1.60
CA VAL A 79 1.77 9.16 -1.70
C VAL A 79 2.44 9.85 -2.87
N ASN A 80 3.76 9.72 -2.99
CA ASN A 80 4.51 10.31 -4.10
C ASN A 80 4.03 9.76 -5.46
N THR A 81 3.79 8.45 -5.54
CA THR A 81 3.23 7.81 -6.74
C THR A 81 1.84 8.34 -7.11
N LEU A 82 0.99 8.66 -6.12
CA LEU A 82 -0.32 9.26 -6.37
C LEU A 82 -0.21 10.73 -6.81
N GLU A 83 0.83 11.45 -6.38
CA GLU A 83 1.06 12.86 -6.73
C GLU A 83 1.65 13.05 -8.13
N ASP A 84 2.68 12.29 -8.49
CA ASP A 84 3.43 12.48 -9.75
C ASP A 84 3.17 11.41 -10.82
N ALA A 85 2.40 10.38 -10.49
CA ALA A 85 2.15 9.22 -11.35
C ALA A 85 3.43 8.51 -11.83
N LEU A 86 4.45 8.44 -10.95
CA LEU A 86 5.69 7.69 -11.17
C LEU A 86 5.90 6.59 -10.13
N PRO A 87 6.70 5.55 -10.44
CA PRO A 87 7.09 4.57 -9.45
C PRO A 87 8.02 5.16 -8.38
N HIS A 88 7.79 4.80 -7.12
CA HIS A 88 8.65 5.20 -6.00
C HIS A 88 9.04 3.99 -5.17
N HIS A 89 10.18 4.08 -4.51
CA HIS A 89 10.68 3.03 -3.63
C HIS A 89 11.31 3.62 -2.37
N LYS A 90 11.02 3.03 -1.21
CA LYS A 90 11.65 3.39 0.06
C LYS A 90 11.64 2.21 1.01
N THR A 91 12.68 2.11 1.83
CA THR A 91 12.73 1.21 2.98
C THR A 91 12.50 2.00 4.25
N PHE A 92 11.60 1.53 5.10
CA PHE A 92 11.27 2.17 6.37
C PHE A 92 10.72 1.15 7.37
N TRP A 93 10.58 1.55 8.63
CA TRP A 93 10.03 0.72 9.68
C TRP A 93 8.52 0.90 9.77
N ILE A 94 7.79 -0.17 10.04
CA ILE A 94 6.37 -0.09 10.40
C ILE A 94 6.14 -0.77 11.75
N GLU A 95 5.29 -0.15 12.56
CA GLU A 95 4.69 -0.82 13.71
C GLU A 95 3.46 -1.57 13.19
N SER A 96 3.50 -2.90 13.23
CA SER A 96 2.30 -3.69 12.95
C SER A 96 1.28 -3.51 14.06
N LEU A 97 0.02 -3.81 13.77
CA LEU A 97 -1.05 -3.74 14.78
C LEU A 97 -0.90 -4.75 15.93
N GLN A 98 0.07 -5.66 15.83
CA GLN A 98 0.49 -6.56 16.90
C GLN A 98 1.63 -5.97 17.77
N GLY A 99 2.01 -4.71 17.55
CA GLY A 99 3.07 -4.01 18.28
C GLY A 99 4.49 -4.45 17.90
N LYS A 100 4.67 -5.07 16.73
CA LYS A 100 6.00 -5.48 16.25
C LYS A 100 6.53 -4.46 15.24
N ASN A 101 7.66 -3.85 15.58
CA ASN A 101 8.41 -3.04 14.62
C ASN A 101 9.17 -3.93 13.66
N GLN A 102 8.96 -3.70 12.36
CA GLN A 102 9.61 -4.45 11.30
C GLN A 102 10.02 -3.51 10.18
N LYS A 103 11.24 -3.71 9.67
CA LYS A 103 11.75 -2.99 8.50
C LYS A 103 11.14 -3.59 7.25
N ILE A 104 10.50 -2.75 6.44
CA ILE A 104 9.93 -3.16 5.16
C ILE A 104 10.53 -2.34 4.03
N ALA A 105 10.69 -2.98 2.89
CA ALA A 105 10.96 -2.31 1.63
C ALA A 105 9.63 -2.19 0.88
N VAL A 106 9.30 -0.98 0.41
CA VAL A 106 8.05 -0.68 -0.28
C VAL A 106 8.36 -0.12 -1.65
N THR A 107 7.75 -0.70 -2.68
CA THR A 107 7.72 -0.16 -4.04
C THR A 107 6.28 0.13 -4.42
N SER A 108 6.01 1.36 -4.85
CA SER A 108 4.72 1.76 -5.40
C SER A 108 4.82 2.06 -6.88
N TYR A 109 3.74 1.81 -7.61
CA TYR A 109 3.60 2.16 -9.01
C TYR A 109 2.14 2.54 -9.34
N PRO A 110 1.95 3.46 -10.31
CA PRO A 110 0.61 3.91 -10.68
C PRO A 110 -0.10 2.87 -11.56
N ILE A 111 -1.42 2.79 -11.42
CA ILE A 111 -2.30 2.04 -12.31
C ILE A 111 -2.80 3.01 -13.38
N ILE A 112 -2.28 2.89 -14.60
CA ILE A 112 -2.62 3.77 -15.72
C ILE A 112 -3.30 2.94 -16.80
N GLY A 113 -4.55 3.28 -17.12
CA GLY A 113 -5.32 2.63 -18.17
C GLY A 113 -4.85 3.01 -19.57
N ARG A 114 -5.38 2.32 -20.59
CA ARG A 114 -4.99 2.54 -22.00
C ARG A 114 -5.22 3.98 -22.50
N ALA A 115 -6.14 4.71 -21.88
CA ALA A 115 -6.42 6.11 -22.19
C ALA A 115 -5.41 7.10 -21.56
N GLY A 116 -4.39 6.60 -20.84
CA GLY A 116 -3.42 7.44 -20.13
C GLY A 116 -3.95 8.06 -18.83
N LYS A 117 -5.17 7.66 -18.41
CA LYS A 117 -5.77 8.10 -17.15
C LYS A 117 -5.33 7.17 -16.02
N MET A 118 -4.92 7.78 -14.90
CA MET A 118 -4.62 7.05 -13.68
C MET A 118 -5.92 6.64 -12.97
N SER A 119 -6.01 5.36 -12.62
CA SER A 119 -7.14 4.76 -11.90
C SER A 119 -6.87 4.63 -10.40
N GLY A 120 -5.60 4.63 -10.01
CA GLY A 120 -5.14 4.43 -8.64
C GLY A 120 -3.67 4.02 -8.61
N ALA A 121 -3.23 3.42 -7.51
CA ALA A 121 -1.84 2.94 -7.37
C ALA A 121 -1.78 1.61 -6.63
N VAL A 122 -0.70 0.86 -6.90
CA VAL A 122 -0.34 -0.35 -6.17
C VAL A 122 0.91 -0.07 -5.35
N ALA A 123 0.94 -0.55 -4.11
CA ALA A 123 2.15 -0.73 -3.32
C ALA A 123 2.38 -2.22 -3.10
N ILE A 124 3.59 -2.68 -3.40
CA ILE A 124 4.10 -3.99 -3.00
C ILE A 124 5.17 -3.80 -1.94
N PHE A 125 5.24 -4.71 -0.99
CA PHE A 125 6.21 -4.60 0.09
C PHE A 125 6.62 -5.95 0.64
N TRP A 126 7.79 -5.99 1.27
CA TRP A 126 8.31 -7.20 1.92
C TRP A 126 9.17 -6.81 3.11
N LYS A 127 9.34 -7.76 4.03
CA LYS A 127 10.29 -7.60 5.14
C LYS A 127 11.69 -7.48 4.56
N SER A 128 12.37 -6.38 4.87
CA SER A 128 13.77 -6.21 4.52
C SER A 128 14.59 -6.98 5.55
N VAL A 129 15.32 -8.00 5.10
CA VAL A 129 16.33 -8.67 5.90
C VAL A 129 17.64 -7.96 5.60
N ASP A 130 18.27 -7.37 6.61
CA ASP A 130 19.65 -6.91 6.47
C ASP A 130 20.52 -8.20 6.32
N ILE A 131 21.05 -8.43 5.11
CA ILE A 131 21.94 -9.56 4.79
C ILE A 131 23.37 -9.20 5.16
#